data_AF-A0A1Y2X539-F1
#
_entry.id   AF-A0A1Y2X539-F1
#
_cell.length_a   1.000
_cell.length_b   1.000
_cell.length_c   1.000
_cell.angle_alpha   90.00
_cell.angle_beta   90.00
_cell.angle_gamma   90.00
#
_symmetry.space_group_name_H-M   'P 1'
#
loop_
_entity.id
_entity.type
_entity.pdbx_description
1 polymer ?
#
loop_
_entity_poly.entity_id
_entity_poly.type
_entity_poly.pdbx_seq_one_letter_code
_entity_poly.pdbx_strand_id
1 'polypeptide(L)'
;MSNFSCGHNLRSRVGANLAYIAQDKRKPCPDCQTRTAAGVLTLLRTLQKSWEMKTLSDNNIRQHLVTYIFDRFISQRKSTSAGFKQQLDEILSAWGMSCYQMLNRSQLANFSATARARWGSDIGRQALRVVAIAALKDRDVYKPIEPEDAEILATLNNMIAFLRERATAIETFEQLEIVFDGAETLGALKNDSILALVRLDEGFARWDAAANR
;
A
#
# COMPACT_ATOMS: atom_id res chain seq x y z
N MET A 1 -31.57 7.11 3.35
CA MET A 1 -30.66 7.20 2.18
C MET A 1 -30.11 8.62 2.12
N SER A 2 -28.84 8.81 2.45
CA SER A 2 -28.19 10.12 2.53
C SER A 2 -27.56 10.49 1.19
N ASN A 3 -28.12 11.51 0.52
CA ASN A 3 -27.71 11.95 -0.82
C ASN A 3 -26.48 12.88 -0.78
N PHE A 4 -25.53 12.63 -1.68
CA PHE A 4 -24.38 13.48 -1.96
C PHE A 4 -24.84 14.73 -2.72
N SER A 5 -24.23 15.89 -2.45
CA SER A 5 -24.40 17.08 -3.30
C SER A 5 -23.36 17.08 -4.43
N CYS A 6 -23.29 16.03 -5.23
CA CYS A 6 -22.62 16.10 -6.52
C CYS A 6 -23.70 15.85 -7.59
N GLY A 7 -23.92 16.80 -8.50
CA GLY A 7 -24.97 16.73 -9.54
C GLY A 7 -24.79 15.61 -10.56
N HIS A 8 -24.07 14.55 -10.23
CA HIS A 8 -23.95 13.33 -11.02
C HIS A 8 -24.84 12.25 -10.42
N ASN A 9 -25.60 11.60 -11.29
CA ASN A 9 -26.36 10.39 -10.95
C ASN A 9 -25.37 9.29 -10.48
N LEU A 10 -25.43 8.90 -9.20
CA LEU A 10 -24.68 7.78 -8.61
C LEU A 10 -25.19 6.41 -9.13
N ARG A 11 -25.37 6.27 -10.45
CA ARG A 11 -25.80 5.01 -11.09
C ARG A 11 -24.71 3.93 -11.06
N SER A 12 -23.48 4.29 -10.71
CA SER A 12 -22.37 3.36 -10.47
C SER A 12 -22.52 2.72 -9.08
N ARG A 13 -22.53 1.39 -9.01
CA ARG A 13 -22.49 0.62 -7.74
C ARG A 13 -21.31 1.04 -6.86
N VAL A 14 -20.19 1.49 -7.46
CA VAL A 14 -19.02 2.02 -6.74
C VAL A 14 -19.35 3.35 -6.07
N GLY A 15 -20.02 4.27 -6.78
CA GLY A 15 -20.44 5.56 -6.22
C GLY A 15 -21.32 5.39 -4.98
N ALA A 16 -22.20 4.39 -4.99
CA ALA A 16 -23.07 4.06 -3.86
C ALA A 16 -22.32 3.44 -2.66
N ASN A 17 -21.24 2.69 -2.88
CA ASN A 17 -20.46 2.08 -1.78
C ASN A 17 -19.44 3.06 -1.18
N LEU A 18 -18.83 3.90 -2.02
CA LEU A 18 -17.86 4.91 -1.59
C LEU A 18 -18.49 6.16 -0.99
N ALA A 19 -19.77 6.39 -1.27
CA ALA A 19 -20.60 7.33 -0.55
C ALA A 19 -20.37 7.25 0.97
N TYR A 20 -20.41 6.04 1.54
CA TYR A 20 -20.31 5.85 2.99
C TYR A 20 -18.93 6.16 3.58
N ILE A 21 -17.91 6.32 2.73
CA ILE A 21 -16.51 6.60 3.15
C ILE A 21 -16.28 8.10 3.33
N ALA A 22 -17.11 8.94 2.71
CA ALA A 22 -17.08 10.37 2.95
C ALA A 22 -17.67 10.67 4.34
N GLN A 23 -16.81 10.86 5.33
CA GLN A 23 -17.19 11.23 6.71
C GLN A 23 -18.02 12.52 6.79
N ASP A 24 -17.95 13.37 5.75
CA ASP A 24 -18.70 14.63 5.66
C ASP A 24 -19.53 14.65 4.37
N LYS A 25 -20.85 14.81 4.54
CA LYS A 25 -21.86 14.83 3.47
C LYS A 25 -21.69 15.99 2.49
N ARG A 26 -20.86 16.99 2.81
CA ARG A 26 -20.48 18.10 1.93
C ARG A 26 -19.29 17.78 1.03
N LYS A 27 -18.60 16.66 1.25
CA LYS A 27 -17.41 16.30 0.47
C LYS A 27 -17.80 15.79 -0.93
N PRO A 28 -16.98 16.10 -1.94
CA PRO A 28 -17.21 15.66 -3.32
C PRO A 28 -17.26 14.13 -3.40
N CYS A 29 -18.16 13.62 -4.25
CA CYS A 29 -18.26 12.20 -4.54
C CYS A 29 -16.96 11.67 -5.19
N PRO A 30 -16.70 10.34 -5.18
CA PRO A 30 -15.46 9.75 -5.70
C PRO A 30 -15.14 10.14 -7.14
N ASP A 31 -16.18 10.29 -7.98
CA ASP A 31 -16.01 10.75 -9.37
C ASP A 31 -15.45 12.17 -9.45
N CYS A 32 -15.84 13.03 -8.50
CA CYS A 32 -15.32 14.38 -8.36
C CYS A 32 -13.93 14.38 -7.69
N GLN A 33 -13.70 13.54 -6.68
CA GLN A 33 -12.39 13.40 -6.03
C GLN A 33 -11.33 12.89 -7.01
N THR A 34 -11.70 12.01 -7.94
CA THR A 34 -10.78 11.49 -8.96
C THR A 34 -10.51 12.46 -10.13
N ARG A 35 -11.04 13.69 -10.10
CA ARG A 35 -10.74 14.74 -11.11
C ARG A 35 -9.43 15.47 -10.87
N THR A 36 -8.88 15.42 -9.65
CA THR A 36 -7.64 16.10 -9.29
C THR A 36 -6.71 15.16 -8.56
N ALA A 37 -5.41 15.35 -8.68
CA ALA A 37 -4.42 14.53 -8.00
C ALA A 37 -4.57 14.57 -6.47
N ALA A 38 -4.76 15.77 -5.91
CA ALA A 38 -5.01 15.97 -4.48
C ALA A 38 -6.27 15.25 -3.99
N GLY A 39 -7.33 15.23 -4.80
CA GLY A 39 -8.56 14.51 -4.50
C GLY A 39 -8.36 12.98 -4.49
N VAL A 40 -7.59 12.44 -5.43
CA VAL A 40 -7.21 11.01 -5.45
C VAL A 40 -6.40 10.63 -4.22
N LEU A 41 -5.38 11.41 -3.86
CA LEU A 41 -4.57 11.17 -2.66
C LEU A 41 -5.42 11.19 -1.39
N THR A 42 -6.33 12.16 -1.29
CA THR A 42 -7.27 12.26 -0.15
C THR A 42 -8.16 11.03 -0.07
N LEU A 43 -8.71 10.58 -1.20
CA LEU A 43 -9.54 9.38 -1.28
C LEU A 43 -8.75 8.14 -0.83
N LEU A 44 -7.58 7.89 -1.40
CA LEU A 44 -6.73 6.73 -1.06
C LEU A 44 -6.34 6.71 0.42
N ARG A 45 -5.94 7.86 0.99
CA ARG A 45 -5.64 7.97 2.43
C ARG A 45 -6.86 7.71 3.31
N THR A 46 -8.05 8.11 2.86
CA THR A 46 -9.29 7.85 3.58
C THR A 46 -9.63 6.36 3.54
N LEU A 47 -9.43 5.69 2.40
CA LEU A 47 -9.64 4.25 2.27
C LEU A 47 -8.79 3.44 3.24
N GLN A 48 -7.52 3.80 3.41
CA GLN A 48 -6.60 3.14 4.34
C GLN A 48 -7.00 3.29 5.82
N LYS A 49 -7.68 4.40 6.16
CA LYS A 49 -8.02 4.73 7.56
C LYS A 49 -9.46 4.39 7.94
N SER A 50 -10.36 4.27 6.97
CA SER A 50 -11.79 4.07 7.19
C SER A 50 -12.08 2.72 7.83
N TRP A 51 -12.83 2.73 8.94
CA TRP A 51 -13.31 1.52 9.61
C TRP A 51 -14.24 0.72 8.68
N GLU A 52 -15.09 1.42 7.93
CA GLU A 52 -16.04 0.86 6.98
C GLU A 52 -15.31 -0.01 5.94
N MET A 53 -14.15 0.43 5.46
CA MET A 53 -13.32 -0.34 4.54
C MET A 53 -12.70 -1.60 5.18
N LYS A 54 -12.31 -1.54 6.45
CA LYS A 54 -11.85 -2.73 7.19
C LYS A 54 -12.98 -3.74 7.34
N THR A 55 -14.22 -3.28 7.55
CA THR A 55 -15.41 -4.14 7.72
C THR A 55 -16.08 -4.56 6.42
N LEU A 56 -15.73 -3.96 5.28
CA LEU A 56 -16.32 -4.27 3.98
C LEU A 56 -15.94 -5.70 3.56
N SER A 57 -16.79 -6.69 3.81
CA SER A 57 -16.48 -8.11 3.59
C SER A 57 -16.45 -8.54 2.12
N ASP A 58 -17.07 -7.77 1.22
CA ASP A 58 -17.15 -8.13 -0.19
C ASP A 58 -15.85 -7.78 -0.95
N ASN A 59 -15.07 -8.82 -1.22
CA ASN A 59 -13.82 -8.75 -1.96
C ASN A 59 -13.99 -8.19 -3.38
N ASN A 60 -15.12 -8.41 -4.06
CA ASN A 60 -15.35 -7.89 -5.41
C ASN A 60 -15.51 -6.37 -5.40
N ILE A 61 -16.15 -5.82 -4.37
CA ILE A 61 -16.29 -4.37 -4.21
C ILE A 61 -14.90 -3.75 -3.99
N ARG A 62 -14.05 -4.37 -3.15
CA ARG A 62 -12.68 -3.92 -2.91
C ARG A 62 -11.85 -3.89 -4.20
N GLN A 63 -11.88 -4.98 -4.98
CA GLN A 63 -11.20 -5.07 -6.26
C GLN A 63 -11.70 -4.04 -7.27
N HIS A 64 -13.01 -3.91 -7.40
CA HIS A 64 -13.59 -2.95 -8.34
C HIS A 64 -13.22 -1.51 -7.97
N LEU A 65 -13.17 -1.18 -6.67
CA LEU A 65 -12.78 0.12 -6.18
C LEU A 65 -11.34 0.50 -6.56
N VAL A 66 -10.36 -0.31 -6.16
CA VAL A 66 -8.95 0.02 -6.40
C VAL A 66 -8.64 0.05 -7.90
N THR A 67 -9.31 -0.80 -8.68
CA THR A 67 -9.23 -0.82 -10.15
C THR A 67 -9.84 0.45 -10.74
N TYR A 68 -11.00 0.89 -10.24
CA TYR A 68 -11.66 2.11 -10.70
C TYR A 68 -10.79 3.35 -10.43
N ILE A 69 -10.27 3.50 -9.21
CA ILE A 69 -9.40 4.63 -8.86
C ILE A 69 -8.14 4.63 -9.75
N PHE A 70 -7.54 3.46 -9.96
CA PHE A 70 -6.39 3.30 -10.85
C PHE A 70 -6.69 3.80 -12.26
N ASP A 71 -7.76 3.30 -12.87
CA ASP A 71 -8.19 3.68 -14.21
C ASP A 71 -8.36 5.19 -14.37
N ARG A 72 -8.93 5.86 -13.35
CA ARG A 72 -9.20 7.29 -13.37
C ARG A 72 -7.92 8.13 -13.33
N PHE A 73 -6.99 7.86 -12.41
CA PHE A 73 -5.77 8.66 -12.34
C PHE A 73 -4.78 8.31 -13.45
N ILE A 74 -4.68 7.04 -13.84
CA ILE A 74 -3.71 6.62 -14.86
C ILE A 74 -4.06 7.17 -16.24
N SER A 75 -5.36 7.33 -16.54
CA SER A 75 -5.85 7.98 -17.76
C SER A 75 -5.49 9.47 -17.80
N GLN A 76 -5.29 10.09 -16.64
CA GLN A 76 -4.94 11.51 -16.50
C GLN A 76 -3.46 11.74 -16.20
N ARG A 77 -2.62 10.70 -16.21
CA ARG A 77 -1.20 10.75 -15.79
C ARG A 77 -0.33 11.83 -16.46
N LYS A 78 -0.71 12.28 -17.66
CA LYS A 78 0.01 13.33 -18.40
C LYS A 78 -0.53 14.75 -18.12
N SER A 79 -1.63 14.88 -17.39
CA SER A 79 -2.30 16.15 -17.11
C SER A 79 -1.51 16.99 -16.09
N THR A 80 -1.16 18.21 -16.49
CA THR A 80 -0.53 19.22 -15.62
C THR A 80 -1.57 20.10 -14.92
N SER A 81 -2.70 20.39 -15.57
CA SER A 81 -3.75 21.28 -15.04
C SER A 81 -4.45 20.71 -13.80
N ALA A 82 -4.53 19.39 -13.70
CA ALA A 82 -5.11 18.68 -12.56
C ALA A 82 -4.05 18.12 -11.58
N GLY A 83 -2.77 18.45 -11.77
CA GLY A 83 -1.65 18.07 -10.90
C GLY A 83 -1.18 16.61 -11.00
N PHE A 84 -1.77 15.81 -11.90
CA PHE A 84 -1.46 14.38 -12.00
C PHE A 84 -0.02 14.09 -12.43
N LYS A 85 0.53 14.87 -13.36
CA LYS A 85 1.92 14.69 -13.81
C LYS A 85 2.91 14.89 -12.66
N GLN A 86 2.67 15.88 -11.80
CA GLN A 86 3.56 16.24 -10.69
C GLN A 86 3.44 15.30 -9.50
N GLN A 87 2.25 14.73 -9.27
CA GLN A 87 1.97 13.89 -8.10
C GLN A 87 1.84 12.40 -8.44
N LEU A 88 2.19 11.99 -9.67
CA LEU A 88 1.95 10.63 -10.16
C LEU A 88 2.59 9.57 -9.24
N ASP A 89 3.84 9.77 -8.84
CA ASP A 89 4.57 8.81 -8.01
C ASP A 89 3.98 8.72 -6.60
N GLU A 90 3.52 9.84 -6.04
CA GLU A 90 2.85 9.87 -4.74
C GLU A 90 1.50 9.15 -4.82
N ILE A 91 0.72 9.39 -5.88
CA ILE A 91 -0.55 8.72 -6.13
C ILE A 91 -0.34 7.22 -6.29
N LEU A 92 0.64 6.80 -7.09
CA LEU A 92 0.97 5.40 -7.30
C LEU A 92 1.40 4.73 -5.99
N SER A 93 2.19 5.40 -5.16
CA SER A 93 2.60 4.86 -3.86
C SER A 93 1.41 4.70 -2.91
N ALA A 94 0.54 5.71 -2.81
CA ALA A 94 -0.68 5.64 -2.00
C ALA A 94 -1.66 4.57 -2.52
N TRP A 95 -1.76 4.43 -3.84
CA TRP A 95 -2.57 3.39 -4.47
C TRP A 95 -1.99 2.00 -4.21
N GLY A 96 -0.68 1.80 -4.35
CA GLY A 96 -0.01 0.53 -4.08
C GLY A 96 -0.26 0.03 -2.66
N MET A 97 -0.18 0.94 -1.67
CA MET A 97 -0.50 0.64 -0.27
C MET A 97 -1.96 0.22 -0.07
N SER A 98 -2.89 0.93 -0.70
CA SER A 98 -4.31 0.58 -0.64
C SER A 98 -4.57 -0.77 -1.31
N CYS A 99 -3.91 -1.04 -2.43
CA CYS A 99 -4.04 -2.26 -3.20
C CYS A 99 -3.56 -3.49 -2.41
N TYR A 100 -2.38 -3.38 -1.78
CA TYR A 100 -1.81 -4.46 -0.95
C TYR A 100 -2.72 -4.83 0.23
N GLN A 101 -3.31 -3.84 0.91
CA GLN A 101 -4.17 -4.07 2.08
C GLN A 101 -5.57 -4.58 1.71
N MET A 102 -6.06 -4.25 0.52
CA MET A 102 -7.44 -4.51 0.13
C MET A 102 -7.61 -5.75 -0.74
N LEU A 103 -6.60 -6.14 -1.52
CA LEU A 103 -6.67 -7.24 -2.46
C LEU A 103 -5.89 -8.45 -1.99
N ASN A 104 -6.48 -9.63 -2.16
CA ASN A 104 -5.75 -10.88 -2.00
C ASN A 104 -4.91 -11.22 -3.24
N ARG A 105 -4.09 -12.28 -3.15
CA ARG A 105 -3.17 -12.70 -4.22
C ARG A 105 -3.88 -12.95 -5.56
N SER A 106 -5.03 -13.64 -5.57
CA SER A 106 -5.74 -13.94 -6.83
C SER A 106 -6.31 -12.68 -7.48
N GLN A 107 -6.78 -11.72 -6.69
CA GLN A 107 -7.25 -10.43 -7.18
C GLN A 107 -6.11 -9.57 -7.74
N LEU A 108 -4.93 -9.61 -7.11
CA LEU A 108 -3.73 -8.94 -7.63
C LEU A 108 -3.23 -9.58 -8.93
N ALA A 109 -3.27 -10.91 -9.05
CA ALA A 109 -2.94 -11.61 -10.29
C ALA A 109 -3.86 -11.17 -11.43
N ASN A 110 -5.18 -11.14 -11.17
CA ASN A 110 -6.18 -10.67 -12.14
C ASN A 110 -5.98 -9.19 -12.51
N PHE A 111 -5.66 -8.34 -11.53
CA PHE A 111 -5.34 -6.94 -11.77
C PHE A 111 -4.08 -6.80 -12.64
N SER A 112 -3.02 -7.57 -12.37
CA SER A 112 -1.76 -7.56 -13.14
C SER A 112 -2.01 -7.86 -14.62
N ALA A 113 -2.75 -8.93 -14.91
CA ALA A 113 -3.13 -9.30 -16.27
C ALA A 113 -3.97 -8.19 -16.94
N THR A 114 -4.96 -7.65 -16.22
CA THR A 114 -5.79 -6.54 -16.70
C THR A 114 -4.96 -5.30 -17.00
N ALA A 115 -3.99 -4.98 -16.13
CA ALA A 115 -3.22 -3.75 -16.25
C ALA A 115 -2.30 -3.77 -17.46
N ARG A 116 -1.67 -4.93 -17.70
CA ARG A 116 -0.87 -5.17 -18.89
C ARG A 116 -1.70 -5.06 -20.17
N ALA A 117 -2.89 -5.65 -20.19
CA ALA A 117 -3.77 -5.65 -21.35
C ALA A 117 -4.36 -4.26 -21.66
N ARG A 118 -4.73 -3.49 -20.62
CA ARG A 118 -5.49 -2.24 -20.78
C ARG A 118 -4.62 -0.99 -20.84
N TRP A 119 -3.58 -0.90 -20.00
CA TRP A 119 -2.74 0.30 -19.89
C TRP A 119 -1.29 0.09 -20.36
N GLY A 120 -0.97 -1.14 -20.82
CA GLY A 120 0.32 -1.51 -21.39
C GLY A 120 1.30 -2.09 -20.37
N SER A 121 2.33 -2.78 -20.89
CA SER A 121 3.33 -3.48 -20.07
C SER A 121 4.07 -2.59 -19.09
N ASP A 122 4.42 -1.35 -19.47
CA ASP A 122 5.14 -0.42 -18.58
C ASP A 122 4.31 -0.05 -17.34
N ILE A 123 3.04 0.30 -17.55
CA ILE A 123 2.13 0.63 -16.47
C ILE A 123 1.84 -0.58 -15.61
N GLY A 124 1.66 -1.77 -16.22
CA GLY A 124 1.51 -3.02 -15.48
C GLY A 124 2.70 -3.28 -14.54
N ARG A 125 3.93 -3.12 -15.03
CA ARG A 125 5.14 -3.28 -14.21
C ARG A 125 5.26 -2.23 -13.12
N GLN A 126 4.98 -0.96 -13.43
CA GLN A 126 4.99 0.10 -12.44
C GLN A 126 3.98 -0.17 -11.32
N ALA A 127 2.80 -0.69 -11.67
CA ALA A 127 1.78 -1.07 -10.70
C ALA A 127 2.25 -2.22 -9.79
N LEU A 128 2.91 -3.25 -10.34
CA LEU A 128 3.48 -4.33 -9.53
C LEU A 128 4.57 -3.82 -8.57
N ARG A 129 5.48 -2.98 -9.06
CA ARG A 129 6.57 -2.41 -8.25
C ARG A 129 6.04 -1.60 -7.07
N VAL A 130 5.00 -0.76 -7.28
CA VAL A 130 4.44 0.04 -6.17
C VAL A 130 3.69 -0.80 -5.15
N VAL A 131 3.09 -1.92 -5.56
CA VAL A 131 2.47 -2.90 -4.65
C VAL A 131 3.54 -3.69 -3.88
N ALA A 132 4.65 -4.04 -4.50
CA ALA A 132 5.78 -4.68 -3.83
C ALA A 132 6.40 -3.79 -2.76
N ILE A 133 6.65 -2.51 -3.11
CA ILE A 133 7.13 -1.50 -2.17
C ILE A 133 6.14 -1.31 -1.02
N ALA A 134 4.83 -1.37 -1.30
CA ALA A 134 3.81 -1.32 -0.27
C ALA A 134 3.91 -2.49 0.71
N ALA A 135 4.11 -3.72 0.23
CA ALA A 135 4.29 -4.88 1.10
C ALA A 135 5.50 -4.71 2.04
N LEU A 136 6.64 -4.23 1.52
CA LEU A 136 7.82 -3.96 2.34
C LEU A 136 7.56 -2.89 3.41
N LYS A 137 6.81 -1.84 3.06
CA LYS A 137 6.45 -0.76 4.00
C LYS A 137 5.47 -1.23 5.06
N ASP A 138 4.47 -2.05 4.69
CA ASP A 138 3.46 -2.58 5.62
C ASP A 138 4.10 -3.55 6.63
N ARG A 139 5.11 -4.32 6.20
CA ARG A 139 5.91 -5.20 7.06
C ARG A 139 7.08 -4.49 7.76
N ASP A 140 7.20 -3.18 7.61
CA ASP A 140 8.26 -2.35 8.19
C ASP A 140 9.69 -2.86 7.91
N VAL A 141 9.89 -3.33 6.68
CA VAL A 141 11.15 -3.87 6.11
C VAL A 141 11.50 -3.19 4.79
N TYR A 142 11.10 -1.92 4.64
CA TYR A 142 11.52 -1.06 3.52
C TYR A 142 12.70 -0.16 3.89
N LYS A 143 12.76 0.23 5.16
CA LYS A 143 13.86 0.98 5.75
C LYS A 143 14.73 0.02 6.58
N PRO A 144 16.02 0.33 6.73
CA PRO A 144 16.88 -0.42 7.64
C PRO A 144 16.35 -0.32 9.08
N ILE A 145 16.72 -1.32 9.87
CA ILE A 145 16.47 -1.40 11.30
C ILE A 145 17.54 -0.56 12.00
N GLU A 146 17.09 0.30 12.91
CA GLU A 146 17.95 1.16 13.71
C GLU A 146 18.46 0.44 14.98
N PRO A 147 19.71 0.67 15.41
CA PRO A 147 20.76 1.43 14.73
C PRO A 147 21.28 0.72 13.47
N GLU A 148 21.43 1.45 12.36
CA GLU A 148 21.81 0.83 11.07
C GLU A 148 23.19 0.13 11.10
N ASP A 149 24.11 0.62 11.93
CA ASP A 149 25.51 0.20 12.05
C ASP A 149 25.74 -0.95 13.04
N ALA A 150 24.71 -1.37 13.76
CA ALA A 150 24.82 -2.49 14.69
C ALA A 150 25.17 -3.80 13.95
N GLU A 151 26.33 -4.38 14.27
CA GLU A 151 26.83 -5.61 13.63
C GLU A 151 25.81 -6.76 13.70
N ILE A 152 25.09 -6.86 14.81
CA ILE A 152 24.06 -7.88 15.04
C ILE A 152 22.84 -7.74 14.11
N LEU A 153 22.63 -6.56 13.50
CA LEU A 153 21.55 -6.27 12.55
C LEU A 153 22.04 -6.21 11.10
N ALA A 154 23.35 -6.25 10.85
CA ALA A 154 23.94 -6.03 9.54
C ALA A 154 23.38 -6.97 8.46
N THR A 155 23.26 -8.27 8.77
CA THR A 155 22.70 -9.25 7.82
C THR A 155 21.24 -8.95 7.48
N LEU A 156 20.42 -8.57 8.46
CA LEU A 156 19.01 -8.22 8.23
C LEU A 156 18.91 -6.94 7.39
N ASN A 157 19.70 -5.92 7.69
CA ASN A 157 19.72 -4.66 6.94
C ASN A 157 20.18 -4.86 5.48
N ASN A 158 21.16 -5.75 5.25
CA ASN A 158 21.58 -6.13 3.90
C ASN A 158 20.45 -6.83 3.12
N MET A 159 19.71 -7.73 3.76
CA MET A 159 18.57 -8.41 3.11
C MET A 159 17.41 -7.47 2.84
N ILE A 160 17.13 -6.52 3.74
CA ILE A 160 16.17 -5.44 3.52
C ILE A 160 16.57 -4.60 2.30
N ALA A 161 17.84 -4.21 2.21
CA ALA A 161 18.35 -3.44 1.07
C ALA A 161 18.21 -4.21 -0.25
N PHE A 162 18.60 -5.49 -0.27
CA PHE A 162 18.45 -6.36 -1.44
C PHE A 162 16.99 -6.51 -1.86
N LEU A 163 16.09 -6.76 -0.91
CA LEU A 163 14.67 -6.93 -1.22
C LEU A 163 14.03 -5.63 -1.72
N ARG A 164 14.44 -4.48 -1.17
CA ARG A 164 14.06 -3.15 -1.67
C ARG A 164 14.50 -2.94 -3.12
N GLU A 165 15.72 -3.29 -3.48
CA GLU A 165 16.21 -3.20 -4.86
C GLU A 165 15.38 -4.11 -5.79
N ARG A 166 15.12 -5.35 -5.38
CA ARG A 166 14.27 -6.28 -6.15
C ARG A 166 12.86 -5.75 -6.35
N ALA A 167 12.24 -5.15 -5.33
CA ALA A 167 10.92 -4.56 -5.43
C ALA A 167 10.83 -3.44 -6.50
N THR A 168 11.92 -2.70 -6.72
CA THR A 168 11.98 -1.66 -7.77
C THR A 168 12.17 -2.20 -9.19
N ALA A 169 12.62 -3.46 -9.31
CA ALA A 169 12.97 -4.11 -10.57
C ALA A 169 11.96 -5.20 -11.01
N ILE A 170 10.78 -5.26 -10.40
CA ILE A 170 9.76 -6.26 -10.74
C ILE A 170 9.26 -6.07 -12.19
N GLU A 171 9.18 -7.19 -12.89
CA GLU A 171 8.69 -7.34 -14.26
C GLU A 171 7.45 -8.25 -14.36
N THR A 172 7.30 -9.22 -13.44
CA THR A 172 6.23 -10.23 -13.48
C THR A 172 5.47 -10.37 -12.16
N PHE A 173 4.32 -11.04 -12.19
CA PHE A 173 3.54 -11.28 -10.98
C PHE A 173 4.22 -12.31 -10.06
N GLU A 174 4.87 -13.32 -10.63
CA GLU A 174 5.62 -14.32 -9.85
C GLU A 174 6.75 -13.67 -9.04
N GLN A 175 7.42 -12.66 -9.62
CA GLN A 175 8.43 -11.87 -8.90
C GLN A 175 7.83 -11.03 -7.77
N LEU A 176 6.61 -10.51 -7.95
CA LEU A 176 5.88 -9.83 -6.89
C LEU A 176 5.58 -10.79 -5.73
N GLU A 177 5.18 -12.03 -6.02
CA GLU A 177 4.90 -13.04 -4.99
C GLU A 177 6.15 -13.37 -4.17
N ILE A 178 7.31 -13.51 -4.81
CA ILE A 178 8.59 -13.70 -4.10
C ILE A 178 8.86 -12.52 -3.16
N VAL A 179 8.56 -11.28 -3.56
CA VAL A 179 8.73 -10.12 -2.68
C VAL A 179 7.74 -10.13 -1.53
N PHE A 180 6.50 -10.59 -1.73
CA PHE A 180 5.55 -10.75 -0.64
C PHE A 180 6.02 -11.76 0.41
N ASP A 181 6.44 -12.94 -0.04
CA ASP A 181 6.93 -13.99 0.86
C ASP A 181 8.22 -13.54 1.57
N GLY A 182 9.11 -12.84 0.87
CA GLY A 182 10.30 -12.23 1.44
C GLY A 182 10.00 -11.15 2.46
N ALA A 183 9.02 -10.27 2.20
CA ALA A 183 8.61 -9.20 3.11
C ALA A 183 8.01 -9.77 4.42
N GLU A 184 7.19 -10.81 4.31
CA GLU A 184 6.61 -11.50 5.45
C GLU A 184 7.69 -12.20 6.29
N THR A 185 8.59 -12.93 5.63
CA THR A 185 9.69 -13.64 6.29
C THR A 185 10.65 -12.67 6.99
N LEU A 186 11.08 -11.60 6.31
CA LEU A 186 11.96 -10.59 6.90
C LEU A 186 11.26 -9.83 8.04
N GLY A 187 9.96 -9.53 7.91
CA GLY A 187 9.20 -8.88 8.96
C GLY A 187 9.12 -9.72 10.24
N ALA A 188 8.89 -11.04 10.08
CA ALA A 188 8.92 -11.98 11.20
C ALA A 188 10.31 -12.05 11.85
N LEU A 189 11.35 -12.27 11.04
CA LEU A 189 12.74 -12.34 11.53
C LEU A 189 13.16 -11.07 12.26
N LYS A 190 12.85 -9.89 11.72
CA LYS A 190 13.11 -8.61 12.38
C LYS A 190 12.47 -8.56 13.77
N ASN A 191 11.19 -8.89 13.87
CA ASN A 191 10.46 -8.80 15.13
C ASN A 191 11.02 -9.79 16.16
N ASP A 192 11.31 -11.01 15.75
CA ASP A 192 11.88 -12.04 16.62
C ASP A 192 13.29 -11.68 17.09
N SER A 193 14.14 -11.15 16.20
CA SER A 193 15.48 -10.67 16.53
C SER A 193 15.42 -9.51 17.52
N ILE A 194 14.61 -8.48 17.27
CA ILE A 194 14.47 -7.34 18.20
C ILE A 194 13.97 -7.82 19.56
N LEU A 195 12.97 -8.69 19.59
CA LEU A 195 12.42 -9.23 20.84
C LEU A 195 13.48 -10.02 21.62
N ALA A 196 14.28 -10.84 20.94
CA ALA A 196 15.37 -11.59 21.57
C ALA A 196 16.41 -10.65 22.19
N LEU A 197 16.79 -9.57 21.48
CA LEU A 197 17.74 -8.57 21.98
C LEU A 197 17.22 -7.85 23.22
N VAL A 198 15.95 -7.42 23.21
CA VAL A 198 15.33 -6.78 24.39
C VAL A 198 15.34 -7.73 25.59
N ARG A 199 15.01 -9.02 25.39
CA ARG A 199 15.03 -10.01 26.49
C ARG A 199 16.44 -10.27 27.04
N LEU A 200 17.46 -10.22 26.19
CA LEU A 200 18.85 -10.35 26.61
C LEU A 200 19.28 -9.14 27.45
N ASP A 201 18.95 -7.94 26.99
CA ASP A 201 19.23 -6.69 27.72
C ASP A 201 18.58 -6.67 29.11
N GLU A 202 17.29 -7.04 29.19
CA GLU A 202 16.58 -7.22 30.47
C GLU A 202 17.26 -8.27 31.37
N GLY A 203 17.75 -9.35 30.77
CA GLY A 203 18.50 -10.41 31.46
C GLY A 203 19.80 -9.90 32.06
N PHE A 204 20.58 -9.13 31.29
CA PHE A 204 21.83 -8.51 31.76
C PHE A 204 21.57 -7.47 32.84
N ALA A 205 20.57 -6.60 32.68
CA ALA A 205 20.20 -5.64 33.71
C ALA A 205 19.83 -6.33 35.04
N ARG A 206 19.14 -7.47 34.99
CA ARG A 206 18.83 -8.28 36.18
C ARG A 206 20.08 -8.94 36.79
N TRP A 207 21.00 -9.41 35.96
CA TRP A 207 22.27 -9.97 36.40
C TRP A 207 23.10 -8.92 37.15
N ASP A 208 23.26 -7.73 36.58
CA ASP A 208 24.01 -6.63 37.16
C ASP A 208 23.39 -6.15 38.49
N ALA A 209 22.05 -6.11 38.57
CA ALA A 209 21.35 -5.79 39.80
C ALA A 209 21.54 -6.84 40.91
N ALA A 210 21.73 -8.11 40.55
CA ALA A 210 22.01 -9.18 41.51
C ALA A 210 23.47 -9.17 41.98
N ALA A 211 24.41 -8.80 41.12
CA ALA A 211 25.83 -8.71 41.43
C ALA A 211 26.19 -7.51 42.33
N ASN A 212 25.36 -6.46 42.34
CA ASN A 212 25.55 -5.25 43.16
C ASN A 212 24.71 -5.25 44.46
N ARG A 213 24.21 -6.41 44.88
CA ARG A 213 23.58 -6.64 46.19
C ARG A 213 24.51 -7.41 47.10
#